data_AF-A0A7V5PMA9-F1
#
_entry.id   AF-A0A7V5PMA9-F1
#
_cell.length_a   1.000
_cell.length_b   1.000
_cell.length_c   1.000
_cell.angle_alpha   90.00
_cell.angle_beta   90.00
_cell.angle_gamma   90.00
#
_symmetry.space_group_name_H-M   'P 1'
#
loop_
_entity.id
_entity.type
_entity.pdbx_description
1 polymer ?
#
loop_
_entity_poly.entity_id
_entity_poly.type
_entity_poly.pdbx_seq_one_letter_code
_entity_poly.pdbx_strand_id
1 'polypeptide(L)'
;MALAVFDSVDSSIWLALNSANSSKIVQLSIGGQRLVEKGSFTHISDLLVSPYTGHLLIADGWAGVLYHFRRDFTLVGSSKTAYYPYKVYSQ
;
A
#
# COMPACT_ATOMS: atom_id res chain seq x y z
N MET A 1 8.85 -6.63 9.01
CA MET A 1 8.39 -5.29 9.42
C MET A 1 7.03 -5.05 8.80
N ALA A 2 6.07 -4.54 9.57
CA ALA A 2 4.76 -4.14 9.07
C ALA A 2 4.67 -2.62 9.08
N LEU A 3 4.09 -2.04 8.03
CA LEU A 3 3.75 -0.62 7.97
C LEU A 3 2.25 -0.48 8.13
N ALA A 4 1.81 0.53 8.86
CA ALA A 4 0.40 0.82 9.09
C ALA A 4 0.11 2.27 8.77
N VAL A 5 -0.95 2.52 8.01
CA VAL A 5 -1.42 3.86 7.64
C VAL A 5 -2.90 3.95 7.98
N PHE A 6 -3.29 5.01 8.69
CA PHE A 6 -4.69 5.30 8.96
C PHE A 6 -5.29 6.06 7.78
N ASP A 7 -6.49 5.67 7.37
CA ASP A 7 -7.26 6.29 6.30
C ASP A 7 -8.48 6.98 6.88
N SER A 8 -8.46 8.32 6.84
CA SER A 8 -9.51 9.17 7.40
C SER A 8 -10.80 9.16 6.58
N VAL A 9 -10.78 8.70 5.33
CA VAL A 9 -11.96 8.77 4.45
C VAL A 9 -13.05 7.79 4.89
N ASP A 10 -12.67 6.61 5.42
CA ASP A 10 -13.62 5.60 5.92
C ASP A 10 -13.28 5.06 7.32
N SER A 11 -12.32 5.68 8.02
CA SER A 11 -11.84 5.23 9.32
C SER A 11 -11.34 3.78 9.29
N SER A 12 -10.52 3.46 8.28
CA SER A 12 -9.88 2.15 8.13
C SER A 12 -8.37 2.24 8.34
N ILE A 13 -7.74 1.07 8.47
CA ILE A 13 -6.29 0.94 8.63
C ILE A 13 -5.77 0.10 7.47
N TRP A 14 -4.79 0.61 6.75
CA TRP A 14 -4.09 -0.11 5.70
C TRP A 14 -2.76 -0.62 6.23
N LEU A 15 -2.50 -1.91 6.02
CA LEU A 15 -1.32 -2.61 6.50
C LEU A 15 -0.52 -3.16 5.34
N ALA A 16 0.78 -2.91 5.34
CA ALA A 16 1.74 -3.67 4.54
C ALA A 16 2.29 -4.83 5.36
N LEU A 17 2.06 -6.05 4.87
CA LEU A 17 2.50 -7.29 5.50
C LEU A 17 3.54 -7.93 4.60
N ASN A 18 4.81 -7.84 5.00
CA ASN A 18 5.91 -8.53 4.34
C ASN A 18 6.20 -9.86 5.06
N SER A 19 6.27 -10.95 4.29
CA SER A 19 6.76 -12.27 4.75
C SER A 19 7.86 -12.76 3.81
N ALA A 20 8.57 -13.83 4.20
CA ALA A 20 9.71 -14.34 3.44
C ALA A 20 9.38 -14.63 1.95
N ASN A 21 8.15 -15.07 1.65
CA ASN A 21 7.76 -15.51 0.32
C ASN A 21 6.51 -14.81 -0.23
N SER A 22 5.95 -13.85 0.51
CA SER A 22 4.71 -13.18 0.13
C SER A 22 4.57 -11.83 0.80
N SER A 23 4.43 -10.79 0.01
CA SER A 23 4.11 -9.45 0.50
C SER A 23 2.72 -9.04 0.03
N LYS A 24 1.93 -8.43 0.93
CA LYS A 24 0.54 -8.05 0.68
C LYS A 24 0.14 -6.77 1.40
N ILE A 25 -0.83 -6.08 0.82
CA ILE A 25 -1.57 -5.01 1.48
C ILE A 25 -2.89 -5.58 2.01
N VAL A 26 -3.27 -5.18 3.21
CA VAL A 26 -4.55 -5.54 3.84
C VAL A 26 -5.21 -4.27 4.36
N GLN A 27 -6.50 -4.10 4.10
CA GLN A 27 -7.32 -3.09 4.76
C GLN A 27 -8.08 -3.74 5.92
N LEU A 28 -8.06 -3.09 7.08
CA LEU A 28 -8.83 -3.45 8.25
C LEU A 28 -9.83 -2.33 8.58
N SER A 29 -11.01 -2.69 9.07
CA SER A 29 -11.88 -1.74 9.76
C SER A 29 -11.24 -1.30 11.08
N ILE A 30 -11.73 -0.20 11.66
CA ILE A 30 -11.26 0.24 12.99
C ILE A 30 -11.49 -0.82 14.09
N GLY A 31 -12.47 -1.71 13.91
CA GLY A 31 -12.71 -2.85 14.79
C GLY A 31 -11.80 -4.05 14.54
N GLY A 32 -10.83 -3.94 13.62
CA GLY A 32 -9.87 -4.99 13.29
C GLY A 32 -10.38 -6.05 12.30
N GLN A 33 -11.57 -5.89 11.73
CA GLN A 33 -12.07 -6.83 10.73
C GLN A 33 -11.38 -6.59 9.39
N ARG A 34 -10.94 -7.67 8.73
CA ARG A 34 -10.36 -7.58 7.38
C ARG A 34 -11.45 -7.21 6.37
N LEU A 35 -11.23 -6.14 5.62
CA LEU A 35 -12.13 -5.65 4.58
C LEU A 35 -11.69 -6.12 3.20
N VAL A 36 -10.44 -5.83 2.83
CA VAL A 36 -9.87 -6.19 1.53
C VAL A 36 -8.41 -6.62 1.65
N GLU A 37 -7.92 -7.36 0.67
CA GLU A 37 -6.49 -7.65 0.54
C GLU A 37 -6.01 -7.68 -0.92
N LYS A 38 -4.74 -7.32 -1.12
CA LYS A 38 -4.05 -7.44 -2.41
C LYS A 38 -2.66 -8.02 -2.20
N GLY A 39 -2.41 -9.16 -2.84
CA GLY A 39 -1.09 -9.77 -2.92
C GLY A 39 -0.35 -9.44 -4.22
N SER A 40 0.69 -10.24 -4.47
CA SER A 40 1.60 -10.14 -5.61
C SER A 40 2.59 -8.97 -5.55
N PHE A 41 2.98 -8.58 -4.33
CA PHE A 41 4.12 -7.69 -4.11
C PHE A 41 5.35 -8.50 -3.73
N THR A 42 6.52 -8.01 -4.09
CA THR A 42 7.80 -8.65 -3.78
C THR A 42 8.26 -8.24 -2.38
N HIS A 43 8.37 -6.94 -2.12
CA HIS A 43 8.67 -6.40 -0.79
C HIS A 43 8.18 -4.97 -0.66
N ILE A 44 7.20 -4.73 0.21
CA ILE A 44 6.59 -3.42 0.37
C ILE A 44 7.45 -2.57 1.30
N SER A 45 8.18 -1.63 0.72
CA SER A 45 9.08 -0.73 1.45
C SER A 45 8.36 0.47 2.03
N ASP A 46 7.28 0.92 1.38
CA ASP A 46 6.47 2.03 1.87
C ASP A 46 5.01 1.96 1.35
N LEU A 47 4.12 2.61 2.07
CA LEU A 47 2.69 2.70 1.80
C LEU A 47 2.19 4.10 2.18
N LEU A 48 1.43 4.73 1.28
CA LEU A 48 0.73 5.97 1.53
C LEU A 48 -0.72 5.87 1.05
N VAL A 49 -1.63 6.46 1.83
CA VAL A 49 -3.05 6.56 1.49
C VAL A 49 -3.41 8.04 1.41
N SER A 50 -3.97 8.47 0.28
CA SER A 50 -4.43 9.83 0.09
C SER A 50 -5.61 10.13 1.03
N PRO A 51 -5.52 11.15 1.91
CA PRO A 51 -6.61 11.48 2.83
C PRO A 51 -7.82 12.10 2.12
N TYR A 52 -7.69 12.48 0.84
CA TYR A 52 -8.74 13.12 0.06
C TYR A 52 -9.52 12.13 -0.81
N THR A 53 -8.84 11.09 -1.30
CA THR A 53 -9.40 10.17 -2.31
C THR A 53 -9.35 8.71 -1.92
N GLY A 54 -8.63 8.35 -0.85
CA GLY A 54 -8.36 6.95 -0.49
C GLY A 54 -7.51 6.20 -1.53
N HIS A 55 -6.90 6.92 -2.47
CA HIS A 55 -5.95 6.32 -3.42
C HIS A 55 -4.71 5.83 -2.67
N LEU A 56 -4.14 4.72 -3.16
CA LEU A 56 -2.99 4.07 -2.57
C LEU A 56 -1.76 4.34 -3.43
N LEU A 57 -0.66 4.72 -2.80
CA LEU A 57 0.67 4.65 -3.38
C LEU A 57 1.48 3.60 -2.63
N ILE A 58 1.98 2.61 -3.37
CA ILE A 58 2.69 1.45 -2.80
C ILE A 58 4.05 1.35 -3.45
N ALA A 59 5.09 1.38 -2.63
CA ALA A 59 6.45 1.14 -3.06
C ALA A 59 6.79 -0.35 -2.91
N ASP A 60 6.94 -1.07 -4.03
CA ASP A 60 7.48 -2.43 -4.05
C ASP A 60 8.99 -2.36 -4.28
N GLY A 61 9.72 -2.33 -3.18
CA GLY A 61 11.16 -2.08 -3.14
C GLY A 61 11.98 -3.12 -3.89
N TRP A 62 11.68 -4.42 -3.75
CA TRP A 62 12.46 -5.46 -4.45
C TRP A 62 12.10 -5.56 -5.93
N ALA A 63 10.87 -5.18 -6.31
CA ALA A 63 10.49 -5.07 -7.72
C ALA A 63 11.03 -3.79 -8.37
N GLY A 64 11.38 -2.76 -7.58
CA GLY A 64 11.75 -1.44 -8.08
C GLY A 64 10.59 -0.73 -8.77
N VAL A 65 9.36 -0.91 -8.26
CA VAL A 65 8.14 -0.35 -8.85
C VAL A 65 7.35 0.42 -7.81
N LEU A 66 6.92 1.63 -8.19
CA LEU A 66 5.89 2.39 -7.48
C LEU A 66 4.55 2.15 -8.17
N TYR A 67 3.56 1.70 -7.41
CA TYR A 67 2.20 1.52 -7.90
C TYR A 67 1.27 2.61 -7.36
N HIS A 68 0.40 3.09 -8.24
CA HIS A 68 -0.72 3.94 -7.88
C HIS A 68 -2.02 3.18 -8.13
N PHE A 69 -2.75 2.90 -7.06
CA PHE A 69 -4.05 2.25 -7.10
C PHE A 69 -5.17 3.18 -6.63
N ARG A 70 -6.37 2.93 -7.13
CA ARG A 70 -7.60 3.30 -6.43
C ARG A 70 -7.78 2.41 -5.20
N ARG A 71 -8.73 2.77 -4.35
CA ARG A 71 -9.02 2.07 -3.10
C ARG A 71 -9.42 0.60 -3.29
N ASP A 72 -10.10 0.30 -4.39
CA ASP A 72 -10.51 -1.05 -4.79
C ASP A 72 -9.37 -1.87 -5.44
N PHE A 73 -8.13 -1.38 -5.35
CA PHE A 73 -6.96 -1.92 -6.05
C PHE A 73 -7.03 -1.89 -7.58
N THR A 74 -7.92 -1.09 -8.18
CA THR A 74 -7.85 -0.80 -9.61
C THR A 74 -6.57 0.02 -9.88
N LEU A 75 -5.70 -0.50 -10.74
CA LEU A 75 -4.44 0.17 -11.09
C LEU A 75 -4.73 1.45 -11.88
N VAL A 76 -4.27 2.58 -11.36
CA VAL A 76 -4.30 3.87 -12.07
C VAL A 76 -3.05 4.01 -12.93
N GLY A 77 -1.90 3.63 -12.38
CA GLY A 77 -0.63 3.66 -13.09
C GLY A 77 0.49 3.06 -12.26
N SER A 78 1.63 2.81 -12.89
CA SER A 78 2.85 2.40 -12.22
C SER A 78 4.05 3.10 -12.82
N SER A 79 5.11 3.25 -12.02
CA SER A 79 6.36 3.81 -12.46
C SER A 79 7.51 2.93 -11.99
N LYS A 80 8.39 2.57 -12.91
CA LYS A 80 9.62 1.84 -12.61
C LYS A 80 10.71 2.85 -12.25
N THR A 81 10.54 3.50 -11.11
CA THR A 81 11.53 4.43 -10.55
C THR A 81 12.56 3.63 -9.77
N ALA A 82 13.85 3.89 -10.01
CA ALA A 82 15.05 3.49 -9.25
C ALA A 82 14.93 2.39 -8.18
N TYR A 83 15.91 1.47 -8.17
CA TYR A 83 15.99 0.20 -7.41
C TYR A 83 15.34 0.09 -6.01
N TYR A 84 15.08 1.18 -5.27
CA TYR A 84 14.44 1.17 -3.96
C TYR A 84 13.64 2.46 -3.70
N PRO A 85 12.37 2.59 -4.09
CA PRO A 85 11.52 3.66 -3.54
C PRO A 85 11.30 3.39 -2.05
N TYR A 86 11.89 4.22 -1.18
CA TYR A 86 11.84 4.03 0.29
C TYR A 86 10.94 5.03 1.02
N LYS A 87 10.51 6.11 0.35
CA LYS A 87 9.58 7.08 0.90
C LYS A 87 8.65 7.63 -0.17
N VAL A 88 7.36 7.52 0.06
CA VAL A 88 6.31 8.12 -0.74
C VAL A 88 5.73 9.30 0.02
N TYR A 89 5.62 10.44 -0.66
CA TYR A 89 5.03 11.66 -0.09
C TYR A 89 3.85 12.09 -0.96
N SER A 90 2.79 12.57 -0.32
CA SER A 90 1.76 13.39 -0.95
C SER A 90 1.93 14.83 -0.47
N GLN A 91 1.69 15.82 -1.35
CA GLN A 91 1.53 17.22 -0.96
C GLN A 91 0.12 17.46 -0.42
#